data_AF-A0A1C9I9Q8-F1
#
_entry.id   AF-A0A1C9I9Q8-F1
#
_cell.length_a   1.000
_cell.length_b   1.000
_cell.length_c   1.000
_cell.angle_alpha   90.00
_cell.angle_beta   90.00
_cell.angle_gamma   90.00
#
_symmetry.space_group_name_H-M   'P 1'
#
loop_
_entity.id
_entity.type
_entity.pdbx_description
1 polymer ?
#
loop_
_entity_poly.entity_id
_entity_poly.type
_entity_poly.pdbx_seq_one_letter_code
_entity_poly.pdbx_strand_id
1 'polypeptide(L)'
;MSVSLLQPFFLMSKTRNYAQILIGSRLFLTAMAIYLSLRVAPLDLQQGGNSRILYVHVPAARMSILVYIVTAINTFLFLLTKHPLFLRSSGTGIEMGAFFTLFTVVTGGFRGKPMWGTFWVWDARLTSVFISFLIYLGALCFQKLPVEPASISICVGPIDIPIIKSSVNWWNTLHQPGSISRFGTSIHVPMPIPILSNFANFPVLTCILFVLETRLPIPSFLASPLMEEIEARVCLPKPSSLADFFASMAEWLKRPTYTNKDKRANS
;
A
#
# COMPACT_ATOMS: atom_id res chain seq x y z
N MET A 1 6.16 -27.38 -5.48
CA MET A 1 6.72 -26.62 -4.34
C MET A 1 5.56 -26.03 -3.54
N SER A 2 5.18 -26.64 -2.42
CA SER A 2 4.16 -26.05 -1.54
C SER A 2 4.75 -24.79 -0.92
N VAL A 3 4.23 -23.62 -1.29
CA VAL A 3 4.65 -22.36 -0.70
C VAL A 3 4.07 -22.28 0.71
N SER A 4 4.72 -22.94 1.67
CA SER A 4 4.34 -22.90 3.10
C SER A 4 4.25 -21.45 3.63
N LEU A 5 4.97 -20.53 2.99
CA LEU A 5 4.92 -19.09 3.26
C LEU A 5 3.56 -18.41 2.94
N LEU A 6 2.74 -19.00 2.07
CA LEU A 6 1.41 -18.46 1.72
C LEU A 6 0.29 -19.02 2.59
N GLN A 7 0.60 -19.87 3.58
CA GLN A 7 -0.42 -20.37 4.51
C GLN A 7 -0.86 -19.27 5.48
N PRO A 8 -2.17 -18.94 5.55
CA PRO A 8 -2.69 -17.87 6.40
C PRO A 8 -2.32 -18.03 7.89
N PHE A 9 -2.31 -19.27 8.39
CA PHE A 9 -1.98 -19.57 9.78
C PHE A 9 -0.52 -19.26 10.14
N PHE A 10 0.43 -19.61 9.28
CA PHE A 10 1.86 -19.31 9.50
C PHE A 10 2.12 -17.79 9.52
N LEU A 11 1.50 -17.07 8.59
CA LEU A 11 1.52 -15.61 8.54
C LEU A 11 0.89 -14.99 9.80
N MET A 12 -0.22 -15.53 10.28
CA MET A 12 -0.89 -15.02 11.49
C MET A 12 -0.13 -15.31 12.78
N SER A 13 0.47 -16.50 12.93
CA SER A 13 1.24 -16.88 14.11
C SER A 13 2.53 -16.06 14.23
N LYS A 14 3.32 -16.01 13.16
CA LYS A 14 4.61 -15.31 13.17
C LYS A 14 4.43 -13.82 13.41
N THR A 15 3.44 -13.21 12.77
CA THR A 15 3.31 -11.75 12.79
C THR A 15 2.60 -11.20 14.04
N ARG A 16 2.04 -12.08 14.88
CA ARG A 16 1.60 -11.76 16.25
C ARG A 16 2.78 -11.56 17.20
N ASN A 17 3.79 -12.43 17.13
CA ASN A 17 4.96 -12.36 18.01
C ASN A 17 5.81 -11.12 17.74
N TYR A 18 5.90 -10.69 16.48
CA TYR A 18 6.62 -9.47 16.10
C TYR A 18 5.74 -8.22 16.14
N ALA A 19 4.43 -8.33 16.31
CA ALA A 19 3.51 -7.18 16.25
C ALA A 19 3.87 -6.11 17.28
N GLN A 20 4.12 -6.49 18.54
CA GLN A 20 4.44 -5.54 19.61
C GLN A 20 5.77 -4.83 19.35
N ILE A 21 6.78 -5.54 18.87
CA ILE A 21 8.08 -4.97 18.50
C ILE A 21 7.93 -4.00 17.33
N LEU A 22 7.14 -4.35 16.32
CA LEU A 22 6.87 -3.49 15.16
C LEU A 22 6.06 -2.24 15.53
N ILE A 23 5.06 -2.37 16.39
CA ILE A 23 4.28 -1.23 16.89
C ILE A 23 5.17 -0.30 17.73
N GLY A 24 5.97 -0.87 18.64
CA GLY A 24 6.92 -0.12 19.47
C GLY A 24 7.97 0.61 18.63
N SER A 25 8.57 -0.06 17.64
CA SER A 25 9.55 0.55 16.74
C SER A 25 8.92 1.66 15.89
N ARG A 26 7.68 1.48 15.43
CA ARG A 26 6.93 2.53 14.71
C ARG A 26 6.69 3.75 15.58
N LEU A 27 6.26 3.57 16.83
CA LEU A 27 6.01 4.69 17.75
C LEU A 27 7.30 5.47 18.00
N PHE A 28 8.39 4.76 18.24
CA PHE A 28 9.73 5.35 18.41
C PHE A 28 10.17 6.13 17.16
N LEU A 29 10.10 5.52 15.97
CA LEU A 29 10.47 6.16 14.71
C LEU A 29 9.59 7.38 14.40
N THR A 30 8.30 7.32 14.72
CA THR A 30 7.37 8.45 14.53
C THR A 30 7.72 9.59 15.48
N ALA A 31 7.94 9.31 16.77
CA ALA A 31 8.34 10.33 17.75
C ALA A 31 9.69 10.97 17.36
N MET A 32 10.65 10.16 16.93
CA MET A 32 11.95 10.62 16.46
C MET A 32 11.81 11.48 15.19
N ALA A 33 11.03 11.05 14.21
CA ALA A 33 10.80 11.81 12.98
C ALA A 33 10.14 13.17 13.24
N ILE A 34 9.15 13.22 14.13
CA ILE A 34 8.49 14.48 14.54
C ILE A 34 9.50 15.39 15.25
N TYR A 35 10.24 14.87 16.23
CA TYR A 35 11.24 15.64 16.98
C TYR A 35 12.31 16.23 16.06
N LEU A 36 12.88 15.40 15.18
CA LEU A 36 13.90 15.81 14.22
C LEU A 36 13.37 16.87 13.24
N SER A 37 12.15 16.70 12.73
CA SER A 37 11.57 17.61 11.73
C SER A 37 11.16 18.96 12.33
N LEU A 38 10.78 19.02 13.61
CA LEU A 38 10.30 20.25 14.25
C LEU A 38 11.38 21.00 15.04
N ARG A 39 12.32 20.29 15.67
CA ARG A 39 13.27 20.88 16.62
C ARG A 39 14.70 20.92 16.10
N VAL A 40 15.12 19.91 15.34
CA VAL A 40 16.52 19.77 14.88
C VAL A 40 16.71 20.32 13.48
N ALA A 41 15.68 20.23 12.63
CA ALA A 41 15.74 20.73 11.27
C ALA A 41 16.05 22.24 11.22
N PRO A 42 17.10 22.65 10.48
CA PRO A 42 17.43 24.05 10.34
C PRO A 42 16.32 24.78 9.58
N LEU A 43 16.07 26.03 9.97
CA LEU A 43 15.22 26.92 9.21
C LEU A 43 15.96 27.33 7.94
N ASP A 44 15.23 27.36 6.83
CA ASP A 44 15.79 27.88 5.58
C ASP A 44 15.69 29.40 5.57
N LEU A 45 16.73 30.09 5.09
CA LEU A 45 16.78 31.55 5.08
C LEU A 45 15.69 32.18 4.21
N GLN A 46 15.27 31.50 3.13
CA GLN A 46 14.25 32.00 2.21
C GLN A 46 12.85 31.48 2.54
N GLN A 47 12.74 30.23 3.00
CA GLN A 47 11.45 29.56 3.26
C GLN A 47 11.01 29.61 4.72
N GLY A 48 11.87 30.01 5.65
CA GLY A 48 11.60 29.99 7.08
C GLY A 48 11.15 28.61 7.56
N GLY A 49 10.01 28.55 8.27
CA GLY A 49 9.44 27.30 8.79
C GLY A 49 8.83 26.39 7.72
N ASN A 50 8.54 26.89 6.52
CA ASN A 50 7.90 26.10 5.45
C ASN A 50 8.84 25.05 4.85
N SER A 51 10.16 25.20 5.02
CA SER A 51 11.13 24.16 4.66
C SER A 51 10.84 22.83 5.35
N ARG A 52 10.19 22.87 6.53
CA ARG A 52 9.86 21.67 7.31
C ARG A 52 8.85 20.75 6.65
N ILE A 53 8.00 21.29 5.77
CA ILE A 53 7.03 20.49 5.00
C ILE A 53 7.77 19.46 4.12
N LEU A 54 8.97 19.79 3.64
CA LEU A 54 9.78 18.92 2.79
C LEU A 54 10.12 17.58 3.47
N TYR A 55 10.36 17.59 4.77
CA TYR A 55 10.75 16.40 5.55
C TYR A 55 9.69 15.32 5.54
N VAL A 56 8.43 15.70 5.36
CA VAL A 56 7.29 14.78 5.32
C VAL A 56 6.83 14.56 3.87
N HIS A 57 6.82 15.63 3.06
CA HIS A 57 6.39 15.59 1.66
C HIS A 57 7.28 14.68 0.79
N VAL A 58 8.62 14.79 0.89
CA VAL A 58 9.52 14.02 0.01
C VAL A 58 9.43 12.51 0.28
N PRO A 59 9.45 12.04 1.55
CA PRO A 59 9.21 10.62 1.85
C PRO A 59 7.82 10.16 1.40
N ALA A 60 6.77 10.97 1.56
CA ALA A 60 5.42 10.61 1.08
C ALA A 60 5.38 10.44 -0.44
N ALA A 61 6.00 11.37 -1.19
CA ALA A 61 6.07 11.32 -2.65
C ALA A 61 6.84 10.10 -3.17
N ARG A 62 7.82 9.61 -2.40
CA ARG A 62 8.54 8.38 -2.73
C ARG A 62 7.72 7.14 -2.39
N MET A 63 6.99 7.19 -1.29
CA MET A 63 6.10 6.09 -0.89
C MET A 63 4.94 5.89 -1.85
N SER A 64 4.32 6.96 -2.38
CA SER A 64 3.27 6.83 -3.39
C SER A 64 3.73 6.03 -4.61
N ILE A 65 4.96 6.30 -5.10
CA ILE A 65 5.57 5.58 -6.23
C ILE A 65 5.94 4.14 -5.84
N LEU A 66 6.55 3.93 -4.67
CA LEU A 66 6.94 2.57 -4.22
C LEU A 66 5.71 1.67 -4.04
N VAL A 67 4.66 2.18 -3.39
CA VAL A 67 3.39 1.47 -3.23
C VAL A 67 2.76 1.20 -4.59
N TYR A 68 2.85 2.14 -5.54
CA TYR A 68 2.36 1.92 -6.90
C TYR A 68 3.03 0.72 -7.56
N ILE A 69 4.37 0.68 -7.54
CA ILE A 69 5.14 -0.42 -8.17
C ILE A 69 4.76 -1.76 -7.54
N VAL A 70 4.74 -1.84 -6.20
CA VAL A 70 4.39 -3.08 -5.49
C VAL A 70 2.95 -3.51 -5.81
N THR A 71 2.02 -2.56 -5.84
CA THR A 71 0.61 -2.82 -6.16
C THR A 71 0.43 -3.28 -7.61
N ALA A 72 1.15 -2.68 -8.56
CA ALA A 72 1.15 -3.10 -9.97
C ALA A 72 1.72 -4.51 -10.14
N ILE A 73 2.82 -4.85 -9.45
CA ILE A 73 3.38 -6.21 -9.46
C ILE A 73 2.37 -7.20 -8.87
N ASN A 74 1.78 -6.91 -7.71
CA ASN A 74 0.79 -7.78 -7.09
C ASN A 74 -0.45 -7.97 -7.98
N THR A 75 -0.91 -6.91 -8.63
CA THR A 75 -2.04 -6.95 -9.57
C THR A 75 -1.70 -7.82 -10.79
N PHE A 76 -0.50 -7.67 -11.34
CA PHE A 76 -0.03 -8.50 -12.45
C PHE A 76 0.09 -9.98 -12.05
N LEU A 77 0.66 -10.26 -10.87
CA LEU A 77 0.74 -11.63 -10.33
C LEU A 77 -0.66 -12.21 -10.07
N PHE A 78 -1.62 -11.41 -9.63
CA PHE A 78 -3.01 -11.84 -9.52
C PHE A 78 -3.60 -12.21 -10.89
N LEU A 79 -3.34 -11.44 -11.94
CA LEU A 79 -3.83 -11.77 -13.28
C LEU A 79 -3.26 -13.11 -13.79
N LEU A 80 -1.99 -13.41 -13.49
CA LEU A 80 -1.33 -14.65 -13.88
C LEU A 80 -1.75 -15.87 -13.05
N THR A 81 -1.82 -15.70 -11.73
CA THR A 81 -2.00 -16.83 -10.78
C THR A 81 -3.44 -16.98 -10.30
N LYS A 82 -4.27 -15.94 -10.47
CA LYS A 82 -5.62 -15.79 -9.90
C LYS A 82 -5.69 -16.12 -8.40
N HIS A 83 -4.56 -15.97 -7.68
CA HIS A 83 -4.46 -16.32 -6.27
C HIS A 83 -5.07 -15.23 -5.38
N PRO A 84 -5.98 -15.56 -4.44
CA PRO A 84 -6.75 -14.58 -3.66
C PRO A 84 -5.89 -13.66 -2.78
N LEU A 85 -4.70 -14.11 -2.35
CA LEU A 85 -3.77 -13.27 -1.59
C LEU A 85 -3.26 -12.07 -2.41
N PHE A 86 -2.99 -12.25 -3.71
CA PHE A 86 -2.54 -11.15 -4.55
C PHE A 86 -3.65 -10.15 -4.81
N LEU A 87 -4.91 -10.61 -4.95
CA LEU A 87 -6.09 -9.74 -5.05
C LEU A 87 -6.29 -8.90 -3.78
N ARG A 88 -6.16 -9.51 -2.60
CA ARG A 88 -6.29 -8.76 -1.34
C ARG A 88 -5.14 -7.78 -1.14
N SER A 89 -3.92 -8.22 -1.46
CA SER A 89 -2.71 -7.41 -1.41
C SER A 89 -2.82 -6.18 -2.32
N SER A 90 -3.28 -6.36 -3.56
CA SER A 90 -3.47 -5.25 -4.49
C SER A 90 -4.56 -4.29 -4.03
N GLY A 91 -5.69 -4.80 -3.52
CA GLY A 91 -6.75 -3.94 -2.96
C GLY A 91 -6.25 -3.02 -1.86
N THR A 92 -5.54 -3.59 -0.88
CA THR A 92 -4.91 -2.86 0.23
C THR A 92 -3.87 -1.84 -0.30
N GLY A 93 -3.06 -2.24 -1.28
CA GLY A 93 -2.06 -1.38 -1.90
C GLY A 93 -2.66 -0.18 -2.65
N ILE A 94 -3.82 -0.36 -3.30
CA ILE A 94 -4.55 0.72 -3.97
C ILE A 94 -5.00 1.78 -2.96
N GLU A 95 -5.59 1.38 -1.82
CA GLU A 95 -6.03 2.30 -0.77
C GLU A 95 -4.86 3.11 -0.19
N MET A 96 -3.77 2.44 0.16
CA MET A 96 -2.57 3.08 0.70
C MET A 96 -1.91 4.01 -0.32
N GLY A 97 -1.83 3.58 -1.58
CA GLY A 97 -1.27 4.36 -2.67
C GLY A 97 -2.06 5.63 -2.93
N ALA A 98 -3.40 5.55 -2.93
CA ALA A 98 -4.28 6.70 -3.03
C ALA A 98 -4.02 7.71 -1.91
N PHE A 99 -3.92 7.23 -0.66
CA PHE A 99 -3.64 8.09 0.50
C PHE A 99 -2.29 8.81 0.38
N PHE A 100 -1.21 8.10 0.09
CA PHE A 100 0.12 8.73 -0.06
C PHE A 100 0.16 9.72 -1.22
N THR A 101 -0.54 9.42 -2.33
CA THR A 101 -0.57 10.31 -3.49
C THR A 101 -1.37 11.57 -3.17
N LEU A 102 -2.54 11.46 -2.54
CA LEU A 102 -3.32 12.61 -2.05
C LEU A 102 -2.50 13.46 -1.07
N PHE A 103 -1.88 12.82 -0.09
CA PHE A 103 -1.04 13.49 0.89
C PHE A 103 0.12 14.25 0.21
N THR A 104 0.72 13.66 -0.83
CA THR A 104 1.77 14.30 -1.63
C THR A 104 1.25 15.53 -2.39
N VAL A 105 0.08 15.43 -3.03
CA VAL A 105 -0.54 16.55 -3.76
C VAL A 105 -0.85 17.71 -2.81
N VAL A 106 -1.48 17.42 -1.67
CA VAL A 106 -1.87 18.43 -0.67
C VAL A 106 -0.63 19.10 -0.07
N THR A 107 0.32 18.32 0.44
CA THR A 107 1.54 18.88 1.04
C THR A 107 2.42 19.60 0.01
N GLY A 108 2.42 19.14 -1.24
CA GLY A 108 3.09 19.81 -2.35
C GLY A 108 2.49 21.18 -2.63
N GLY A 109 1.17 21.30 -2.66
CA GLY A 109 0.49 22.59 -2.84
C GLY A 109 0.79 23.59 -1.71
N PHE A 110 0.74 23.13 -0.45
CA PHE A 110 1.09 23.99 0.70
C PHE A 110 2.52 24.50 0.65
N ARG A 111 3.46 23.70 0.13
CA ARG A 111 4.84 24.15 -0.12
C ARG A 111 4.96 25.06 -1.35
N GLY A 112 4.14 24.82 -2.38
CA GLY A 112 4.15 25.62 -3.61
C GLY A 112 3.75 27.07 -3.38
N LYS A 113 2.76 27.34 -2.52
CA LYS A 113 2.26 28.70 -2.26
C LYS A 113 3.34 29.71 -1.83
N PRO A 114 4.18 29.44 -0.81
CA PRO A 114 5.25 30.35 -0.41
C PRO A 114 6.42 30.38 -1.41
N MET A 115 6.65 29.30 -2.16
CA MET A 115 7.81 29.18 -3.06
C MET A 115 7.59 29.78 -4.44
N TRP A 116 6.40 29.61 -4.99
CA TRP A 116 6.05 29.93 -6.37
C TRP A 116 4.80 30.80 -6.47
N GLY A 117 4.23 31.24 -5.36
CA GLY A 117 3.07 32.13 -5.31
C GLY A 117 1.72 31.44 -5.54
N THR A 118 1.69 30.13 -5.84
CA THR A 118 0.47 29.37 -6.16
C THR A 118 0.50 27.97 -5.54
N PHE A 119 -0.68 27.43 -5.21
CA PHE A 119 -0.84 26.05 -4.74
C PHE A 119 -0.74 25.02 -5.87
N TRP A 120 -0.97 25.44 -7.11
CA TRP A 120 -1.01 24.53 -8.26
C TRP A 120 -0.54 25.21 -9.54
N VAL A 121 0.18 24.45 -10.36
CA VAL A 121 0.51 24.76 -11.74
C VAL A 121 0.37 23.48 -12.54
N TRP A 122 -0.14 23.56 -13.76
CA TRP A 122 -0.25 22.43 -14.67
C TRP A 122 1.09 22.10 -15.35
N ASP A 123 2.14 21.90 -14.56
CA ASP A 123 3.44 21.43 -15.07
C ASP A 123 3.41 19.91 -15.30
N ALA A 124 4.38 19.39 -16.06
CA ALA A 124 4.43 17.97 -16.42
C ALA A 124 4.53 17.05 -15.19
N ARG A 125 5.12 17.51 -14.08
CA ARG A 125 5.33 16.71 -12.87
C ARG A 125 4.07 16.66 -12.00
N LEU A 126 3.46 17.80 -11.72
CA LEU A 126 2.21 17.91 -10.96
C LEU A 126 1.10 17.16 -11.69
N THR A 127 1.03 17.35 -13.01
CA THR A 127 0.01 16.69 -13.83
C THR A 127 0.18 15.18 -13.82
N SER A 128 1.41 14.64 -13.95
CA SER A 128 1.64 13.19 -13.88
C SER A 128 1.33 12.62 -12.49
N VAL A 129 1.78 13.26 -11.40
CA VAL A 129 1.39 12.84 -10.03
C VAL A 129 -0.12 12.88 -9.83
N PHE A 130 -0.82 13.86 -10.40
CA PHE A 130 -2.28 13.93 -10.37
C PHE A 130 -2.94 12.83 -11.20
N ILE A 131 -2.41 12.50 -12.38
CA ILE A 131 -2.87 11.36 -13.18
C ILE A 131 -2.70 10.06 -12.39
N SER A 132 -1.55 9.84 -11.75
CA SER A 132 -1.34 8.71 -10.82
C SER A 132 -2.39 8.67 -9.71
N PHE A 133 -2.79 9.82 -9.15
CA PHE A 133 -3.87 9.89 -8.16
C PHE A 133 -5.23 9.48 -8.75
N LEU A 134 -5.57 9.94 -9.95
CA LEU A 134 -6.80 9.56 -10.64
C LEU A 134 -6.83 8.07 -10.99
N ILE A 135 -5.69 7.47 -11.35
CA ILE A 135 -5.58 6.03 -11.59
C ILE A 135 -5.92 5.25 -10.32
N TYR A 136 -5.39 5.66 -9.16
CA TYR A 136 -5.75 5.06 -7.86
C TYR A 136 -7.24 5.22 -7.53
N LEU A 137 -7.80 6.43 -7.70
CA LEU A 137 -9.22 6.67 -7.47
C LEU A 137 -10.11 5.81 -8.37
N GLY A 138 -9.77 5.74 -9.66
CA GLY A 138 -10.45 4.86 -10.60
C GLY A 138 -10.39 3.41 -10.15
N ALA A 139 -9.21 2.93 -9.74
CA ALA A 139 -9.05 1.57 -9.24
C ALA A 139 -9.89 1.30 -7.96
N LEU A 140 -10.00 2.25 -7.04
CA LEU A 140 -10.89 2.14 -5.86
C LEU A 140 -12.37 2.05 -6.25
N CYS A 141 -12.81 2.86 -7.23
CA CYS A 141 -14.18 2.79 -7.73
C CYS A 141 -14.47 1.45 -8.42
N PHE A 142 -13.53 0.96 -9.25
CA PHE A 142 -13.69 -0.26 -10.01
C PHE A 142 -13.64 -1.53 -9.15
N GLN A 143 -13.00 -1.50 -7.96
CA GLN A 143 -13.04 -2.63 -7.02
C GLN A 143 -14.46 -3.01 -6.58
N LYS A 144 -15.41 -2.07 -6.63
CA LYS A 144 -16.82 -2.32 -6.26
C LYS A 144 -17.65 -2.91 -7.39
N LEU A 145 -17.09 -3.00 -8.60
CA LEU A 145 -17.78 -3.49 -9.78
C LEU A 145 -17.23 -4.88 -10.15
N PRO A 146 -18.05 -5.79 -10.70
CA PRO A 146 -17.63 -7.15 -11.09
C PRO A 146 -16.76 -7.18 -12.35
N VAL A 147 -16.15 -6.06 -12.72
CA VAL A 147 -15.46 -5.85 -13.99
C VAL A 147 -13.95 -5.83 -13.72
N GLU A 148 -13.12 -6.25 -14.67
CA GLU A 148 -11.64 -6.24 -14.53
C GLU A 148 -10.89 -4.89 -14.76
N PRO A 149 -11.50 -3.70 -15.03
CA PRO A 149 -10.73 -2.51 -15.44
C PRO A 149 -9.86 -1.93 -14.30
N ALA A 150 -10.15 -2.25 -13.03
CA ALA A 150 -9.29 -1.88 -11.91
C ALA A 150 -7.86 -2.42 -12.09
N SER A 151 -7.76 -3.71 -12.47
CA SER A 151 -6.47 -4.38 -12.62
C SER A 151 -5.71 -3.87 -13.84
N ILE A 152 -6.41 -3.59 -14.94
CA ILE A 152 -5.81 -3.06 -16.17
C ILE A 152 -5.27 -1.64 -15.93
N SER A 153 -6.07 -0.76 -15.33
CA SER A 153 -5.67 0.62 -15.00
C SER A 153 -4.38 0.66 -14.17
N ILE A 154 -4.33 -0.16 -13.11
CA ILE A 154 -3.15 -0.25 -12.23
C ILE A 154 -1.93 -0.83 -12.94
N CYS A 155 -2.10 -1.81 -13.83
CA CYS A 155 -1.01 -2.39 -14.61
C CYS A 155 -0.45 -1.43 -15.68
N VAL A 156 -1.25 -0.49 -16.19
CA VAL A 156 -0.82 0.49 -17.21
C VAL A 156 -0.11 1.69 -16.59
N GLY A 157 -0.54 2.15 -15.42
CA GLY A 157 0.04 3.35 -14.80
C GLY A 157 1.53 3.31 -14.39
N PRO A 158 2.29 2.19 -14.33
CA PRO A 158 3.75 2.27 -14.17
C PRO A 158 4.45 3.04 -15.28
N ILE A 159 3.82 3.21 -16.46
CA ILE A 159 4.31 4.06 -17.55
C ILE A 159 4.40 5.53 -17.12
N ASP A 160 3.57 5.97 -16.17
CA ASP A 160 3.57 7.32 -15.63
C ASP A 160 4.78 7.59 -14.71
N ILE A 161 5.36 6.55 -14.10
CA ILE A 161 6.48 6.68 -13.15
C ILE A 161 7.75 7.30 -13.79
N PRO A 162 8.22 6.83 -14.97
CA PRO A 162 9.28 7.51 -15.73
C PRO A 162 8.94 8.96 -16.04
N ILE A 163 7.69 9.27 -16.37
CA ILE A 163 7.24 10.64 -16.68
C ILE A 163 7.36 11.50 -15.42
N ILE A 164 6.84 11.06 -14.26
CA ILE A 164 6.97 11.77 -12.98
C ILE A 164 8.45 12.08 -12.68
N LYS A 165 9.34 11.10 -12.85
CA LYS A 165 10.76 11.26 -12.47
C LYS A 165 11.54 12.12 -13.45
N SER A 166 11.34 11.92 -14.74
CA SER A 166 12.11 12.59 -15.80
C SER A 166 11.51 13.92 -16.23
N SER A 167 10.24 14.19 -15.90
CA SER A 167 9.53 15.44 -16.21
C SER A 167 10.33 16.70 -15.88
N VAL A 168 11.06 16.69 -14.76
CA VAL A 168 11.90 17.81 -14.32
C VAL A 168 12.95 18.17 -15.36
N ASN A 169 13.62 17.16 -15.93
CA ASN A 169 14.71 17.36 -16.90
C ASN A 169 14.17 17.54 -18.31
N TRP A 170 13.06 16.88 -18.65
CA TRP A 170 12.47 16.93 -19.99
C TRP A 170 11.74 18.25 -20.27
N TRP A 171 11.08 18.81 -19.26
CA TRP A 171 10.19 19.99 -19.41
C TRP A 171 10.61 21.21 -18.59
N ASN A 172 11.80 21.20 -17.96
CA ASN A 172 12.31 22.31 -17.15
C ASN A 172 11.25 22.86 -16.18
N THR A 173 10.63 21.95 -15.42
CA THR A 173 9.54 22.29 -14.51
C THR A 173 10.01 23.18 -13.35
N LEU A 174 9.07 23.78 -12.60
CA LEU A 174 9.37 24.56 -11.39
C LEU A 174 10.10 23.77 -10.29
N HIS A 175 10.10 22.44 -10.39
CA HIS A 175 10.73 21.55 -9.44
C HIS A 175 12.24 21.53 -9.61
N GLN A 176 12.95 21.72 -8.51
CA GLN A 176 14.40 21.53 -8.49
C GLN A 176 14.75 20.05 -8.74
N PRO A 177 15.87 19.77 -9.47
CA PRO A 177 16.44 18.44 -9.55
C PRO A 177 16.74 17.85 -8.18
N GLY A 178 16.66 16.53 -8.05
CA GLY A 178 16.85 15.85 -6.76
C GLY A 178 18.24 16.10 -6.17
N SER A 179 18.29 16.68 -4.98
CA SER A 179 19.54 17.06 -4.29
C SER A 179 20.18 15.91 -3.49
N ILE A 180 19.48 14.77 -3.37
CA ILE A 180 19.95 13.53 -2.75
C ILE A 180 20.07 12.49 -3.87
N SER A 181 21.31 12.25 -4.30
CA SER A 181 21.68 11.33 -5.37
C SER A 181 22.51 10.18 -4.80
N ARG A 182 22.60 9.07 -5.55
CA ARG A 182 23.49 7.94 -5.24
C ARG A 182 24.98 8.35 -5.22
N PHE A 183 25.30 9.52 -5.77
CA PHE A 183 26.65 10.05 -5.95
C PHE A 183 27.00 11.23 -5.01
N GLY A 184 26.10 11.60 -4.09
CA GLY A 184 26.37 12.68 -3.13
C GLY A 184 25.11 13.46 -2.71
N THR A 185 25.25 14.25 -1.65
CA THR A 185 24.22 15.19 -1.16
C THR A 185 24.68 16.61 -1.44
N SER A 186 23.92 17.37 -2.24
CA SER A 186 24.19 18.79 -2.49
C SER A 186 23.63 19.71 -1.39
N ILE A 187 23.24 19.15 -0.24
CA ILE A 187 22.60 19.83 0.88
C ILE A 187 23.48 19.73 2.13
N HIS A 188 23.51 20.78 2.96
CA HIS A 188 24.15 20.78 4.27
C HIS A 188 23.71 19.59 5.16
N VAL A 189 24.71 18.97 5.82
CA VAL A 189 24.64 17.72 6.63
C VAL A 189 23.50 17.64 7.68
N PRO A 190 22.98 18.73 8.28
CA PRO A 190 21.85 18.64 9.22
C PRO A 190 20.48 18.38 8.56
N MET A 191 20.30 18.75 7.29
CA MET A 191 19.03 18.59 6.58
C MET A 191 18.67 17.15 6.15
N PRO A 192 19.60 16.22 5.81
CA PRO A 192 19.23 14.85 5.45
C PRO A 192 18.77 13.99 6.64
N ILE A 193 19.14 14.30 7.89
CA ILE A 193 18.81 13.47 9.06
C ILE A 193 17.29 13.33 9.27
N PRO A 194 16.49 14.43 9.30
CA PRO A 194 15.03 14.31 9.39
C PRO A 194 14.40 13.64 8.17
N ILE A 195 14.95 13.84 6.97
CA ILE A 195 14.48 13.21 5.73
C ILE A 195 14.65 11.70 5.82
N LEU A 196 15.85 11.22 6.17
CA LEU A 196 16.17 9.79 6.29
C LEU A 196 15.34 9.11 7.38
N SER A 197 15.09 9.80 8.50
CA SER A 197 14.21 9.29 9.56
C SER A 197 12.77 9.06 9.05
N ASN A 198 12.21 10.01 8.31
CA ASN A 198 10.88 9.84 7.71
C ASN A 198 10.87 8.80 6.57
N PHE A 199 11.96 8.66 5.81
CA PHE A 199 12.15 7.58 4.83
C PHE A 199 12.17 6.19 5.47
N ALA A 200 12.64 6.05 6.71
CA ALA A 200 12.54 4.81 7.45
C ALA A 200 11.14 4.62 8.07
N ASN A 201 10.52 5.70 8.56
CA ASN A 201 9.24 5.64 9.25
C ASN A 201 8.07 5.23 8.33
N PHE A 202 7.96 5.81 7.14
CA PHE A 202 6.80 5.55 6.27
C PHE A 202 6.70 4.12 5.71
N PRO A 203 7.80 3.46 5.29
CA PRO A 203 7.75 2.05 4.93
C PRO A 203 7.31 1.16 6.09
N VAL A 204 7.83 1.40 7.31
CA VAL A 204 7.45 0.63 8.50
C VAL A 204 5.97 0.82 8.81
N LEU A 205 5.47 2.06 8.77
CA LEU A 205 4.05 2.36 8.94
C LEU A 205 3.18 1.65 7.90
N THR A 206 3.58 1.71 6.63
CA THR A 206 2.86 1.09 5.51
C THR A 206 2.80 -0.42 5.67
N CYS A 207 3.92 -1.06 6.01
CA CYS A 207 3.97 -2.50 6.27
C CYS A 207 3.06 -2.92 7.42
N ILE A 208 3.01 -2.14 8.51
CA ILE A 208 2.14 -2.44 9.66
C ILE A 208 0.67 -2.33 9.27
N LEU A 209 0.27 -1.22 8.63
CA LEU A 209 -1.09 -1.04 8.18
C LEU A 209 -1.49 -2.16 7.20
N PHE A 210 -0.59 -2.54 6.29
CA PHE A 210 -0.84 -3.56 5.29
C PHE A 210 -1.09 -4.92 5.94
N VAL A 211 -0.30 -5.26 6.96
CA VAL A 211 -0.48 -6.47 7.77
C VAL A 211 -1.80 -6.45 8.55
N LEU A 212 -2.17 -5.31 9.13
CA LEU A 212 -3.43 -5.19 9.88
C LEU A 212 -4.62 -5.36 8.96
N GLU A 213 -4.62 -4.70 7.81
CA GLU A 213 -5.72 -4.70 6.85
C GLU A 213 -5.89 -6.05 6.12
N THR A 214 -4.79 -6.79 5.94
CA THR A 214 -4.83 -8.18 5.46
C THR A 214 -5.28 -9.18 6.53
N ARG A 215 -5.22 -8.83 7.83
CA ARG A 215 -5.68 -9.68 8.95
C ARG A 215 -7.17 -9.51 9.29
N LEU A 216 -7.72 -8.32 9.13
CA LEU A 216 -9.14 -8.01 9.40
C LEU A 216 -10.18 -8.92 8.70
N PRO A 217 -9.93 -9.48 7.50
CA PRO A 217 -10.91 -10.33 6.82
C PRO A 217 -11.08 -11.74 7.42
N ILE A 218 -10.08 -12.26 8.15
CA ILE A 218 -10.09 -13.66 8.60
C ILE A 218 -11.20 -13.94 9.63
N PRO A 219 -11.47 -13.04 10.61
CA PRO A 219 -12.66 -13.13 11.45
C PRO A 219 -13.98 -12.95 10.68
N SER A 220 -14.01 -12.09 9.65
CA SER A 220 -15.24 -11.81 8.89
C SER A 220 -15.70 -12.98 8.01
N PHE A 221 -14.76 -13.82 7.54
CA PHE A 221 -15.07 -15.02 6.77
C PHE A 221 -15.75 -16.08 7.64
N LEU A 222 -15.30 -16.21 8.90
CA LEU A 222 -15.91 -17.08 9.92
C LEU A 222 -17.30 -16.58 10.36
N ALA A 223 -17.56 -15.28 10.25
CA ALA A 223 -18.84 -14.65 10.58
C ALA A 223 -19.75 -14.41 9.37
N SER A 224 -19.38 -14.92 8.18
CA SER A 224 -20.16 -14.71 6.96
C SER A 224 -21.41 -15.62 6.93
N PRO A 225 -22.54 -15.16 6.35
CA PRO A 225 -23.75 -15.97 6.21
C PRO A 225 -23.53 -17.24 5.37
N LEU A 226 -22.46 -17.28 4.57
CA LEU A 226 -22.03 -18.47 3.83
C LEU A 226 -21.47 -19.56 4.76
N MET A 227 -20.84 -19.18 5.88
CA MET A 227 -20.39 -20.14 6.89
C MET A 227 -21.56 -20.65 7.74
N GLU A 228 -22.55 -19.80 7.99
CA GLU A 228 -23.82 -20.19 8.64
C GLU A 228 -24.62 -21.15 7.76
N GLU A 229 -24.63 -20.94 6.43
CA GLU A 229 -25.23 -21.87 5.47
C GLU A 229 -24.46 -23.20 5.37
N ILE A 230 -23.12 -23.18 5.44
CA ILE A 230 -22.30 -24.40 5.46
C ILE A 230 -22.49 -25.18 6.78
N GLU A 231 -22.53 -24.51 7.95
CA GLU A 231 -22.85 -25.15 9.24
C GLU A 231 -24.26 -25.75 9.21
N ALA A 232 -25.25 -25.02 8.68
CA ALA A 232 -26.63 -25.48 8.57
C ALA A 232 -26.80 -26.67 7.59
N ARG A 233 -25.99 -26.74 6.52
CA ARG A 233 -26.07 -27.85 5.55
C ARG A 233 -25.24 -29.07 5.91
N VAL A 234 -24.19 -28.93 6.72
CA VAL A 234 -23.24 -30.03 6.99
C VAL A 234 -23.35 -30.59 8.41
N CYS A 235 -24.17 -30.00 9.30
CA CYS A 235 -24.29 -30.42 10.72
C CYS A 235 -22.91 -30.64 11.38
N LEU A 236 -21.92 -29.81 11.05
CA LEU A 236 -20.60 -29.92 11.67
C LEU A 236 -20.67 -29.32 13.07
N PRO A 237 -20.17 -30.02 14.10
CA PRO A 237 -20.08 -29.46 15.44
C PRO A 237 -19.13 -28.26 15.41
N LYS A 238 -19.54 -27.16 16.05
CA LYS A 238 -18.77 -25.93 16.17
C LYS A 238 -17.36 -26.24 16.69
N PRO A 239 -16.28 -25.93 15.94
CA PRO A 239 -14.94 -26.30 16.36
C PRO A 239 -14.55 -25.52 17.60
N SER A 240 -14.13 -26.22 18.65
CA SER A 240 -13.69 -25.63 19.93
C SER A 240 -12.33 -24.94 19.82
N SER A 241 -11.58 -25.19 18.75
CA SER A 241 -10.28 -24.56 18.47
C SER A 241 -10.03 -24.31 16.98
N LEU A 242 -9.16 -23.35 16.66
CA LEU A 242 -8.71 -23.08 15.28
C LEU A 242 -8.02 -24.29 14.64
N ALA A 243 -7.40 -25.17 15.44
CA ALA A 243 -6.71 -26.35 14.93
C ALA A 243 -7.71 -27.38 14.36
N ASP A 244 -8.84 -27.58 15.03
CA ASP A 244 -9.90 -28.50 14.61
C ASP A 244 -10.58 -28.02 13.31
N PHE A 245 -10.71 -26.70 13.15
CA PHE A 245 -11.23 -26.09 11.92
C PHE A 245 -10.34 -26.38 10.70
N PHE A 246 -9.03 -26.15 10.83
CA PHE A 246 -8.10 -26.41 9.72
C PHE A 246 -7.97 -27.91 9.42
N ALA A 247 -8.10 -28.78 10.42
CA ALA A 247 -8.13 -30.23 10.23
C ALA A 247 -9.38 -30.68 9.44
N SER A 248 -10.57 -30.23 9.83
CA SER A 248 -11.83 -30.51 9.11
C SER A 248 -11.83 -29.95 7.68
N MET A 249 -11.29 -28.74 7.47
CA MET A 249 -11.20 -28.14 6.14
C MET A 249 -10.21 -28.89 5.23
N ALA A 250 -9.08 -29.37 5.78
CA ALA A 250 -8.12 -30.20 5.05
C ALA A 250 -8.71 -31.57 4.69
N GLU A 251 -9.60 -32.11 5.52
CA GLU A 251 -10.33 -33.36 5.25
C GLU A 251 -11.45 -33.17 4.21
N TRP A 252 -12.14 -32.03 4.24
CA TRP A 252 -13.11 -31.63 3.22
C TRP A 252 -12.48 -31.45 1.84
N LEU A 253 -11.31 -30.82 1.75
CA LEU A 253 -10.55 -30.66 0.50
C LEU A 253 -10.10 -31.98 -0.12
N LYS A 254 -10.07 -33.08 0.66
CA LYS A 254 -9.79 -34.43 0.17
C LYS A 254 -11.03 -35.16 -0.35
N ARG A 255 -12.24 -34.66 -0.08
CA ARG A 255 -13.45 -35.26 -0.66
C ARG A 255 -13.47 -34.93 -2.15
N PRO A 256 -13.65 -35.90 -3.04
CA PRO A 256 -13.72 -35.64 -4.47
C PRO A 256 -14.83 -34.62 -4.73
N THR A 257 -14.49 -33.54 -5.43
CA THR A 257 -15.46 -32.54 -5.87
C THR A 257 -16.53 -33.25 -6.67
N TYR A 258 -17.79 -32.99 -6.32
CA TYR A 258 -18.95 -33.60 -6.94
C TYR A 258 -18.89 -33.37 -8.47
N THR A 259 -18.40 -34.35 -9.22
CA THR A 259 -18.42 -34.28 -10.68
C THR A 259 -19.86 -34.37 -11.11
N ASN A 260 -20.27 -33.47 -11.99
CA ASN A 260 -21.62 -33.27 -12.54
C ASN A 260 -22.14 -34.46 -13.37
N LYS A 261 -22.09 -35.69 -12.85
CA LYS A 261 -22.58 -36.92 -13.51
C LYS A 261 -23.98 -37.37 -13.03
N ASP A 262 -24.50 -36.84 -11.92
CA ASP A 262 -25.76 -37.33 -11.35
C ASP A 262 -27.02 -36.58 -11.83
N LYS A 263 -26.92 -35.66 -12.80
CA LYS A 263 -28.09 -34.95 -13.35
C LYS A 263 -28.88 -35.75 -14.42
N ARG A 264 -28.59 -37.03 -14.66
CA ARG A 264 -29.34 -37.88 -15.61
C ARG A 264 -29.88 -39.17 -14.98
N ALA A 265 -30.46 -39.09 -13.78
CA ALA A 265 -31.18 -40.22 -13.19
C ALA A 265 -32.62 -39.88 -12.77
N ASN A 266 -33.14 -38.68 -13.10
CA ASN A 266 -34.54 -38.34 -12.89
C ASN A 266 -35.05 -37.48 -14.07
N SER A 267 -35.37 -38.16 -15.17
CA SER A 267 -36.34 -37.72 -16.19
C SER A 267 -36.90 -38.93 -16.90
#